data_AF-A0A1H2Q4V7-F1
#
_entry.id   AF-A0A1H2Q4V7-F1
#
_cell.length_a   1.000
_cell.length_b   1.000
_cell.length_c   1.000
_cell.angle_alpha   90.00
_cell.angle_beta   90.00
_cell.angle_gamma   90.00
#
_symmetry.space_group_name_H-M   'P 1'
#
loop_
_entity.id
_entity.type
_entity.pdbx_description
1 polymer ?
#
loop_
_entity_poly.entity_id
_entity_poly.type
_entity_poly.pdbx_seq_one_letter_code
_entity_poly.pdbx_strand_id
1 'polypeptide(L)'
;MAEDPCARYVGGNMVHLSAYQPQYDQKGQYCTEIPIAGDTYFVVDLIDQPLRGMPVSLKIFRGDDNEGETVAQVKADYHPDGVISGIGKLDKGLYSVVVTAEGIPPLQYAYQLRVDMIDYGKVSRAWAGPLIAVLFLSWLMYRLIQSGRWRQWLGSRNQ
;
A
#
# COMPACT_ATOMS: atom_id res chain seq x y z
N MET A 1 -8.35 -13.23 -15.78
CA MET A 1 -7.51 -13.32 -14.58
C MET A 1 -7.10 -11.90 -14.22
N ALA A 2 -7.17 -11.53 -12.95
CA ALA A 2 -6.73 -10.19 -12.52
C ALA A 2 -5.21 -10.09 -12.70
N GLU A 3 -4.75 -8.96 -13.24
CA GLU A 3 -3.33 -8.63 -13.31
C GLU A 3 -2.81 -8.46 -11.88
N ASP A 4 -1.78 -9.24 -11.52
CA ASP A 4 -1.15 -9.14 -10.21
C ASP A 4 -0.40 -7.80 -10.11
N PRO A 5 -0.85 -6.86 -9.27
CA PRO A 5 -0.23 -5.53 -9.17
C PRO A 5 1.22 -5.58 -8.65
N CYS A 6 1.61 -6.71 -8.06
CA CYS A 6 2.93 -6.95 -7.48
C CYS A 6 3.92 -7.58 -8.48
N ALA A 7 3.45 -8.00 -9.66
CA ALA A 7 4.29 -8.53 -10.73
C ALA A 7 4.73 -7.44 -11.71
N ARG A 8 5.93 -7.56 -12.27
CA ARG A 8 6.43 -6.71 -13.37
C ARG A 8 7.04 -7.54 -14.47
N TYR A 9 6.76 -7.17 -15.70
CA TYR A 9 7.23 -7.84 -16.91
C TYR A 9 8.11 -6.89 -17.73
N VAL A 10 9.36 -7.27 -17.97
CA VAL A 10 10.32 -6.49 -18.76
C VAL A 10 11.16 -7.46 -19.58
N GLY A 11 11.31 -7.19 -20.88
CA GLY A 11 12.11 -8.03 -21.77
C GLY A 11 11.66 -9.50 -21.81
N GLY A 12 10.37 -9.78 -21.64
CA GLY A 12 9.83 -11.15 -21.60
C GLY A 12 10.11 -11.92 -20.30
N ASN A 13 10.69 -11.29 -19.28
CA ASN A 13 10.96 -11.89 -17.99
C ASN A 13 10.13 -11.19 -16.90
N MET A 14 9.72 -11.95 -15.89
CA MET A 14 8.84 -11.55 -14.82
C MET A 14 9.56 -11.62 -13.47
N VAL A 15 9.30 -10.61 -12.65
CA VAL A 15 9.61 -10.62 -11.22
C VAL A 15 8.36 -10.30 -10.42
N HIS A 16 8.30 -10.77 -9.17
CA HIS A 16 7.22 -10.49 -8.25
C HIS A 16 7.79 -9.90 -6.94
N LEU A 17 7.33 -8.71 -6.55
CA LEU A 17 7.77 -8.03 -5.34
C LEU A 17 6.78 -8.25 -4.19
N SER A 18 7.29 -8.66 -3.05
CA SER A 18 6.57 -8.73 -1.79
C SER A 18 7.28 -7.92 -0.70
N ALA A 19 6.52 -7.18 0.09
CA ALA A 19 6.97 -6.46 1.26
C ALA A 19 6.22 -6.96 2.49
N TYR A 20 6.95 -7.22 3.58
CA TYR A 20 6.40 -7.77 4.83
C TYR A 20 6.78 -6.88 6.02
N GLN A 21 5.85 -6.74 6.97
CA GLN A 21 6.05 -6.04 8.24
C GLN A 21 5.56 -6.92 9.40
N PRO A 22 6.30 -7.99 9.73
CA PRO A 22 5.84 -9.01 10.69
C PRO A 22 5.60 -8.45 12.10
N GLN A 23 6.18 -7.29 12.42
CA GLN A 23 5.93 -6.58 13.68
C GLN A 23 4.50 -6.01 13.81
N TYR A 24 3.79 -5.81 12.70
CA TYR A 24 2.43 -5.29 12.68
C TYR A 24 1.43 -6.31 12.14
N ASP A 25 1.80 -7.05 11.11
CA ASP A 25 1.00 -8.13 10.53
C ASP A 25 1.89 -9.29 10.10
N GLN A 26 1.79 -10.42 10.80
CA GLN A 26 2.60 -11.61 10.55
C GLN A 26 2.29 -12.28 9.20
N LYS A 27 1.12 -12.04 8.62
CA LYS A 27 0.67 -12.66 7.37
C LYS A 27 0.46 -11.64 6.24
N GLY A 28 0.58 -10.34 6.56
CA GLY A 28 0.37 -9.26 5.62
C GLY A 28 1.47 -9.21 4.57
N GLN A 29 1.05 -9.18 3.30
CA GLN A 29 1.92 -9.03 2.15
C GLN A 29 1.51 -7.78 1.37
N TYR A 30 2.49 -6.92 1.11
CA TYR A 30 2.29 -5.62 0.47
C TYR A 30 3.19 -5.49 -0.76
N CYS A 31 2.86 -4.57 -1.69
CA CYS A 31 3.74 -4.30 -2.83
C CYS A 31 3.61 -2.89 -3.42
N THR A 32 2.51 -2.18 -3.20
CA THR A 32 2.35 -0.77 -3.64
C THR A 32 1.88 0.14 -2.51
N GLU A 33 1.01 -0.35 -1.63
CA GLU A 33 0.57 0.35 -0.43
C GLU A 33 1.08 -0.41 0.80
N ILE A 34 1.90 0.25 1.62
CA ILE A 34 2.36 -0.25 2.91
C ILE A 34 1.64 0.57 3.98
N PRO A 35 0.81 -0.05 4.83
CA PRO A 35 -0.13 0.69 5.68
C PRO A 35 0.55 1.46 6.81
N ILE A 36 1.73 1.03 7.27
CA ILE A 36 2.37 1.55 8.47
C ILE A 36 3.87 1.76 8.21
N ALA A 37 4.43 2.83 8.77
CA ALA A 37 5.87 3.05 8.78
C ALA A 37 6.61 2.06 9.73
N GLY A 38 7.78 1.60 9.33
CA GLY A 38 8.61 0.70 10.15
C GLY A 38 9.54 -0.19 9.34
N ASP A 39 10.11 -1.18 10.03
CA ASP A 39 11.02 -2.16 9.44
C ASP A 39 10.26 -3.01 8.41
N THR A 40 10.76 -3.05 7.18
CA THR A 40 10.10 -3.71 6.07
C THR A 40 11.07 -4.66 5.40
N TYR A 41 10.63 -5.91 5.27
CA TYR A 41 11.36 -6.97 4.58
C TYR A 41 10.87 -7.03 3.14
N PHE A 42 11.77 -6.79 2.19
CA PHE A 42 11.51 -6.90 0.76
C PHE A 42 11.99 -8.24 0.25
N VAL A 43 11.15 -8.92 -0.52
CA VAL A 43 11.43 -10.19 -1.17
C VAL A 43 11.03 -10.05 -2.63
N VAL A 44 11.95 -10.34 -3.54
CA VAL A 44 11.69 -10.35 -4.97
C VAL A 44 11.91 -11.76 -5.48
N ASP A 45 10.85 -12.33 -6.03
CA ASP A 45 10.87 -13.63 -6.68
C ASP A 45 11.25 -13.46 -8.16
N LEU A 46 12.35 -14.09 -8.56
CA LEU A 46 12.81 -14.22 -9.95
C LEU A 46 12.09 -15.41 -10.59
N ILE A 47 10.88 -15.13 -11.08
CA ILE A 47 9.94 -16.15 -11.58
C ILE A 47 10.54 -16.87 -12.79
N ASP A 48 11.06 -16.11 -13.75
CA ASP A 48 11.63 -16.68 -14.97
C ASP A 48 13.09 -17.12 -14.78
N GLN A 49 13.37 -18.35 -15.24
CA GLN A 49 14.67 -19.00 -15.08
C GLN A 49 15.87 -18.21 -15.65
N PRO A 50 15.77 -17.47 -16.78
CA PRO A 50 16.88 -16.68 -17.31
C PRO A 50 17.43 -15.63 -16.33
N LEU A 51 16.58 -15.07 -15.46
CA LEU A 51 17.01 -14.07 -14.48
C LEU A 51 17.99 -14.64 -13.45
N ARG A 52 17.91 -15.94 -13.15
CA ARG A 52 18.80 -16.64 -12.22
C ARG A 52 20.21 -16.85 -12.77
N GLY A 53 20.35 -16.73 -14.09
CA GLY A 53 21.62 -16.77 -14.80
C GLY A 53 22.27 -15.39 -14.98
N MET A 54 21.72 -14.34 -14.37
CA MET A 54 22.25 -12.98 -14.43
C MET A 54 22.52 -12.46 -13.00
N PRO A 55 23.52 -11.58 -12.80
CA PRO A 55 23.62 -10.80 -11.58
C PRO A 55 22.39 -9.90 -11.43
N VAL A 56 21.73 -9.97 -10.29
CA VAL A 56 20.55 -9.14 -9.96
C VAL A 56 20.84 -8.31 -8.74
N SER A 57 20.54 -7.01 -8.81
CA SER A 57 20.62 -6.08 -7.67
C SER A 57 19.24 -5.57 -7.28
N LEU A 58 19.14 -5.13 -6.03
CA LEU A 58 17.92 -4.54 -5.45
C LEU A 58 18.30 -3.22 -4.78
N LYS A 59 17.61 -2.13 -5.13
CA LYS A 59 17.79 -0.82 -4.52
C LYS A 59 16.45 -0.26 -4.06
N ILE A 60 16.40 0.22 -2.82
CA ILE A 60 15.24 0.88 -2.22
C ILE A 60 15.66 2.31 -1.85
N PHE A 61 14.93 3.31 -2.34
CA PHE A 61 15.22 4.71 -2.06
C PHE A 61 13.93 5.52 -1.91
N ARG A 62 14.04 6.65 -1.22
CA ARG A 62 12.91 7.56 -0.98
C ARG A 62 12.64 8.43 -2.21
N GLY A 63 11.37 8.65 -2.58
CA GLY A 63 10.96 9.42 -3.77
C GLY A 63 10.61 8.57 -4.99
N ASP A 64 10.24 9.21 -6.10
CA ASP A 64 9.82 8.55 -7.35
C ASP A 64 10.91 8.45 -8.44
N ASP A 65 11.99 9.25 -8.35
CA ASP A 65 12.85 9.57 -9.51
C ASP A 65 14.31 9.05 -9.46
N ASN A 66 14.59 7.83 -8.98
CA ASN A 66 15.96 7.25 -8.86
C ASN A 66 16.99 8.09 -8.07
N GLU A 67 16.58 9.27 -7.63
CA GLU A 67 17.34 10.33 -6.99
C GLU A 67 16.69 10.56 -5.63
N GLY A 68 17.29 9.96 -4.63
CA GLY A 68 16.75 9.98 -3.28
C GLY A 68 17.68 9.27 -2.31
N GLU A 69 17.41 9.48 -1.03
CA GLU A 69 18.13 8.79 0.04
C GLU A 69 17.95 7.28 -0.13
N THR A 70 19.06 6.55 -0.27
CA THR A 70 19.04 5.10 -0.36
C THR A 70 18.79 4.53 1.03
N VAL A 71 17.67 3.84 1.18
CA VAL A 71 17.27 3.18 2.43
C VAL A 71 17.97 1.85 2.57
N ALA A 72 18.04 1.09 1.48
CA ALA A 72 18.65 -0.22 1.45
C ALA A 72 19.13 -0.56 0.03
N GLN A 73 20.24 -1.29 -0.06
CA GLN A 73 20.79 -1.74 -1.31
C GLN A 73 21.43 -3.12 -1.16
N VAL A 74 21.05 -4.02 -2.05
CA VAL A 74 21.68 -5.33 -2.25
C VAL A 74 22.47 -5.23 -3.55
N LYS A 75 23.77 -5.53 -3.48
CA LYS A 75 24.66 -5.51 -4.63
C LYS A 75 24.28 -6.61 -5.62
N ALA A 76 24.65 -6.43 -6.89
CA ALA A 76 24.40 -7.42 -7.92
C ALA A 76 25.14 -8.73 -7.61
N ASP A 77 24.39 -9.83 -7.58
CA ASP A 77 24.93 -11.19 -7.45
C ASP A 77 23.98 -12.21 -8.09
N TYR A 78 24.42 -13.46 -8.23
CA TYR A 78 23.63 -14.55 -8.77
C TYR A 78 22.71 -15.15 -7.70
N HIS A 79 21.44 -15.33 -8.07
CA HIS A 79 20.39 -15.89 -7.21
C HIS A 79 19.81 -17.18 -7.82
N PRO A 80 20.51 -18.33 -7.71
CA PRO A 80 20.08 -19.59 -8.34
C PRO A 80 18.81 -20.18 -7.70
N ASP A 81 18.54 -19.84 -6.44
CA ASP A 81 17.28 -20.12 -5.73
C ASP A 81 16.11 -19.29 -6.26
N GLY A 82 16.40 -18.22 -7.00
CA GLY A 82 15.42 -17.35 -7.63
C GLY A 82 14.84 -16.32 -6.69
N VAL A 83 15.53 -15.96 -5.60
CA VAL A 83 15.04 -14.98 -4.63
C VAL A 83 16.14 -13.98 -4.28
N ILE A 84 15.80 -12.70 -4.27
CA ILE A 84 16.64 -11.63 -3.69
C ILE A 84 15.85 -10.88 -2.62
N SER A 85 16.47 -10.63 -1.47
CA SER A 85 15.82 -10.00 -0.32
C SER A 85 16.62 -8.85 0.25
N GLY A 86 15.93 -7.84 0.77
CA GLY A 86 16.52 -6.69 1.45
C GLY A 86 15.68 -6.26 2.65
N ILE A 87 16.27 -5.51 3.58
CA ILE A 87 15.57 -4.97 4.75
C ILE A 87 15.80 -3.47 4.78
N GLY A 88 14.74 -2.69 4.95
CA GLY A 88 14.81 -1.24 5.06
C GLY A 88 13.79 -0.72 6.05
N LYS A 89 14.16 0.32 6.80
CA LYS A 89 13.24 1.05 7.66
C LYS A 89 12.57 2.16 6.86
N LEU A 90 11.27 2.06 6.69
CA LEU A 90 10.49 3.03 5.92
C LEU A 90 9.75 3.97 6.87
N ASP A 91 9.93 5.26 6.65
CA ASP A 91 9.07 6.28 7.25
C ASP A 91 7.85 6.52 6.35
N LYS A 92 6.93 7.36 6.81
CA LYS A 92 5.84 7.84 5.96
C LYS A 92 6.37 8.51 4.69
N GLY A 93 5.78 8.17 3.54
CA GLY A 93 6.06 8.83 2.26
C GLY A 93 6.06 7.92 1.04
N LEU A 94 6.65 8.45 -0.04
CA LEU A 94 6.85 7.75 -1.31
C LEU A 94 8.23 7.11 -1.36
N TYR A 95 8.28 5.89 -1.89
CA TYR A 95 9.53 5.15 -2.10
C TYR A 95 9.49 4.45 -3.43
N SER A 96 10.68 4.19 -3.97
CA SER A 96 10.87 3.39 -5.16
C SER A 96 11.71 2.17 -4.83
N VAL A 97 11.32 1.04 -5.41
CA VAL A 97 12.10 -0.19 -5.41
C VAL A 97 12.49 -0.51 -6.84
N VAL A 98 13.78 -0.64 -7.09
CA VAL A 98 14.33 -0.97 -8.40
C VAL A 98 15.10 -2.27 -8.31
N VAL A 99 14.73 -3.22 -9.17
CA VAL A 99 15.42 -4.48 -9.36
C VAL A 99 16.10 -4.44 -10.72
N THR A 100 17.40 -4.65 -10.77
CA THR A 100 18.18 -4.58 -12.01
C THR A 100 18.88 -5.91 -12.25
N ALA A 101 18.56 -6.57 -13.37
CA ALA A 101 19.31 -7.71 -13.87
C ALA A 101 20.33 -7.24 -14.92
N GLU A 102 21.61 -7.52 -14.70
CA GLU A 102 22.76 -7.00 -15.47
C GLU A 102 22.98 -7.70 -16.83
N GLY A 103 21.90 -8.07 -17.52
CA GLY A 103 21.95 -8.62 -18.88
C GLY A 103 22.36 -7.57 -19.95
N ILE A 104 22.36 -7.99 -21.22
CA ILE A 104 22.61 -7.11 -22.37
C ILE A 104 21.37 -7.14 -23.29
N PRO A 105 20.53 -6.09 -23.32
CA PRO A 105 20.54 -4.91 -22.44
C PRO A 105 20.10 -5.25 -21.00
N PRO A 106 20.43 -4.40 -20.00
CA PRO A 106 20.01 -4.64 -18.62
C PRO A 106 18.49 -4.52 -18.49
N LEU A 107 17.89 -5.39 -17.68
CA LEU A 107 16.47 -5.38 -17.39
C LEU A 107 16.23 -4.67 -16.07
N GLN A 108 15.40 -3.62 -16.07
CA GLN A 108 15.08 -2.85 -14.88
C GLN A 108 13.58 -2.94 -14.56
N TYR A 109 13.26 -3.34 -13.34
CA TYR A 109 11.90 -3.44 -12.83
C TYR A 109 11.71 -2.42 -11.72
N ALA A 110 10.73 -1.53 -11.87
CA ALA A 110 10.47 -0.46 -10.92
C ALA A 110 9.09 -0.60 -10.26
N TYR A 111 9.06 -0.31 -8.96
CA TYR A 111 7.86 -0.29 -8.14
C TYR A 111 7.79 1.03 -7.38
N GLN A 112 6.60 1.63 -7.36
CA GLN A 112 6.29 2.81 -6.57
C GLN A 112 5.50 2.39 -5.33
N LEU A 113 6.03 2.72 -4.15
CA LEU A 113 5.46 2.39 -2.86
C LEU A 113 4.92 3.64 -2.17
N ARG A 114 3.79 3.47 -1.50
CA ARG A 114 3.14 4.47 -0.66
C ARG A 114 3.10 3.94 0.77
N VAL A 115 3.90 4.52 1.65
CA VAL A 115 4.05 4.09 3.04
C VAL A 115 3.29 5.03 3.96
N ASP A 116 2.36 4.49 4.75
CA ASP A 116 1.53 5.23 5.70
C ASP A 116 0.86 6.47 5.07
N MET A 117 0.38 6.28 3.83
CA MET A 117 -0.33 7.31 3.08
C MET A 117 -1.79 6.91 2.96
N ILE A 118 -2.64 7.54 3.77
CA ILE A 118 -4.07 7.31 3.80
C ILE A 118 -4.67 7.69 2.43
N ASP A 119 -5.40 6.75 1.83
CA ASP A 119 -6.25 7.04 0.67
C ASP A 119 -7.53 7.76 1.13
N TYR A 120 -7.47 9.09 1.20
CA TYR A 120 -8.62 9.94 1.56
C TYR A 120 -9.82 9.74 0.62
N GLY A 121 -9.63 9.25 -0.60
CA GLY A 121 -10.70 8.94 -1.55
C GLY A 121 -11.55 7.74 -1.11
N LYS A 122 -10.91 6.67 -0.61
CA LYS A 122 -11.61 5.53 -0.01
C LYS A 122 -12.29 5.89 1.30
N VAL A 123 -11.58 6.62 2.17
CA VAL A 123 -12.12 7.02 3.48
C VAL A 123 -13.35 7.93 3.30
N SER A 124 -13.26 8.97 2.46
CA SER A 124 -14.38 9.90 2.25
C SER A 124 -15.65 9.21 1.73
N ARG A 125 -15.53 8.29 0.77
CA ARG A 125 -16.68 7.55 0.22
C ARG A 125 -17.37 6.67 1.27
N ALA A 126 -16.59 6.05 2.16
CA ALA A 126 -17.15 5.23 3.24
C ALA A 126 -17.98 6.05 4.24
N TRP A 127 -17.59 7.30 4.50
CA TRP A 127 -18.25 8.16 5.49
C TRP A 127 -19.35 9.07 4.93
N ALA A 128 -19.39 9.29 3.61
CA ALA A 128 -20.39 10.16 2.99
C ALA A 128 -21.83 9.72 3.28
N GLY A 129 -22.15 8.43 3.11
CA GLY A 129 -23.49 7.89 3.37
C GLY A 129 -23.95 8.05 4.83
N PRO A 130 -23.17 7.57 5.81
CA PRO A 130 -23.49 7.74 7.23
C PRO A 130 -23.69 9.20 7.65
N LEU A 131 -22.82 10.12 7.17
CA LEU A 131 -22.95 11.54 7.50
C LEU A 131 -24.23 12.15 6.95
N ILE A 132 -24.60 11.83 5.70
CA ILE A 132 -25.87 12.27 5.11
C ILE A 132 -27.05 11.72 5.92
N ALA A 133 -27.02 10.46 6.32
CA ALA A 133 -28.07 9.86 7.13
C ALA A 133 -28.22 10.54 8.51
N VAL A 134 -27.10 10.83 9.18
CA VAL A 134 -27.10 11.53 10.47
C VAL A 134 -27.65 12.96 10.32
N LEU A 135 -27.27 13.68 9.26
CA LEU A 135 -27.81 15.00 8.97
C LEU A 135 -29.31 14.96 8.67
N PHE A 136 -29.77 13.93 7.97
CA PHE A 136 -31.19 13.75 7.68
C PHE A 136 -32.01 13.41 8.94
N LEU A 137 -31.49 12.53 9.80
CA LEU A 137 -32.11 12.17 11.08
C LEU A 137 -32.14 13.35 12.05
N SER A 138 -31.06 14.14 12.12
CA SER A 138 -31.03 15.35 12.95
C SER A 138 -32.03 16.39 12.46
N TRP A 139 -32.17 16.56 11.14
CA TRP A 139 -33.18 17.42 10.54
C TRP A 139 -34.62 16.95 10.83
N LEU A 140 -34.88 15.64 10.74
CA LEU A 140 -36.18 15.05 11.11
C LEU A 140 -36.51 15.28 12.59
N MET A 141 -35.56 15.04 13.49
CA MET A 141 -35.74 15.30 14.92
C MET A 141 -36.02 16.79 15.19
N TYR A 142 -35.25 17.68 14.58
CA TYR A 142 -35.46 19.13 14.70
C TYR A 142 -36.88 19.52 14.26
N ARG A 143 -37.33 19.02 13.12
CA ARG A 143 -38.68 19.30 12.60
C ARG A 143 -39.78 18.74 13.51
N LEU A 144 -39.58 17.56 14.10
CA LEU A 144 -40.53 16.97 15.06
C LEU A 144 -40.66 17.82 16.32
N ILE A 145 -39.54 18.28 16.89
CA ILE A 145 -39.51 19.16 18.06
C ILE A 145 -40.23 20.48 17.76
N GLN A 146 -39.94 21.10 16.62
CA GLN A 146 -40.51 22.38 16.22
C GLN A 146 -42.02 22.29 15.92
N SER A 147 -42.50 21.14 15.45
CA SER A 147 -43.92 20.91 15.12
C SER A 147 -44.87 20.88 16.33
N GLY A 148 -44.37 21.06 17.55
CA GLY A 148 -45.19 21.18 18.76
C GLY A 148 -45.85 19.87 19.25
N ARG A 149 -45.82 18.78 18.45
CA ARG A 149 -46.41 17.47 18.80
C ARG A 149 -45.83 16.88 20.09
N TRP A 150 -44.60 17.21 20.46
CA TRP A 150 -43.97 16.71 21.69
C TRP A 150 -44.40 17.45 22.97
N ARG A 151 -44.87 18.71 22.89
CA ARG A 151 -45.38 19.44 24.07
C ARG A 151 -46.70 18.87 24.59
N GLN A 152 -47.52 18.26 23.74
CA GLN A 152 -48.77 17.60 24.14
C GLN A 152 -48.54 16.26 24.87
N TRP A 153 -47.48 15.52 24.54
CA TRP A 153 -47.22 14.19 25.11
C TRP A 153 -46.54 14.23 26.49
N LEU A 154 -45.65 15.21 26.73
CA LEU A 154 -45.00 15.41 28.03
C LEU A 154 -45.91 16.08 29.08
N GLY A 155 -47.04 16.67 28.68
CA GLY A 155 -48.04 17.24 29.60
C GLY A 155 -49.02 16.24 30.21
N SER A 156 -49.06 14.98 29.72
CA SER A 156 -50.03 13.96 30.16
C SER A 156 -49.56 13.12 31.37
N ARG A 157 -48.37 13.39 31.93
CA ARG A 157 -47.79 12.56 33.00
C ARG A 157 -47.86 13.20 34.40
N ASN A 158 -48.67 14.25 34.58
CA ASN A 158 -48.82 14.97 35.85
C ASN A 158 -50.28 15.36 36.19
N GLN A 159 -51.27 14.59 35.73
CA GLN A 159 -52.63 14.57 36.29
C GLN A 159 -52.98 13.16 36.75
#